data_AF-R6ZAS5-F1
#
_entry.id   AF-R6ZAS5-F1
#
_cell.length_a   1.000
_cell.length_b   1.000
_cell.length_c   1.000
_cell.angle_alpha   90.00
_cell.angle_beta   90.00
_cell.angle_gamma   90.00
#
_symmetry.space_group_name_H-M   'P 1'
#
loop_
_entity.id
_entity.type
_entity.pdbx_description
1 polymer ?
#
loop_
_entity_poly.entity_id
_entity_poly.type
_entity_poly.pdbx_seq_one_letter_code
_entity_poly.pdbx_strand_id
1 'polypeptide(L)'
;MDKNILVQYREMMEEIKDIRRRRKRLEQRIQQLTVVSDTVKGTRKDGTIGCIKITGYPVPEYYRNRGLLQRYDAQLARMEGELLELAIQAEEYIQGIEKSELRIMFRFYYIDGLTWVQVADRMNRMFPNRRIKYTDENCKKRNLRFFENVPQCPAEK
;
A
#
# COMPACT_ATOMS: atom_id res chain seq x y z
N MET A 1 9.62 21.15 9.73
CA MET A 1 8.75 20.13 9.12
C MET A 1 7.48 20.00 9.93
N ASP A 2 6.34 19.83 9.27
CA ASP A 2 5.04 19.70 9.92
C ASP A 2 4.77 18.24 10.32
N LYS A 3 4.13 18.02 11.47
CA LYS A 3 3.76 16.70 12.00
C LYS A 3 2.83 15.93 11.06
N ASN A 4 2.10 16.64 10.22
CA ASN A 4 1.22 16.08 9.20
C ASN A 4 1.96 15.18 8.19
N ILE A 5 3.29 15.30 8.05
CA ILE A 5 4.09 14.44 7.16
C ILE A 5 3.91 12.95 7.47
N LEU A 6 3.79 12.59 8.76
CA LEU A 6 3.62 11.20 9.19
C LEU A 6 2.26 10.61 8.78
N VAL A 7 1.23 11.46 8.78
CA VAL A 7 -0.12 11.09 8.37
C VAL A 7 -0.15 10.93 6.85
N GLN A 8 0.37 11.92 6.12
CA GLN A 8 0.46 11.91 4.66
C GLN A 8 1.21 10.68 4.13
N TYR A 9 2.37 10.37 4.73
CA TYR A 9 3.15 9.18 4.38
C TYR A 9 2.31 7.90 4.50
N ARG A 10 1.56 7.75 5.60
CA ARG A 10 0.74 6.56 5.86
C ARG A 10 -0.46 6.47 4.92
N GLU A 11 -1.13 7.58 4.65
CA GLU A 11 -2.24 7.65 3.70
C GLU A 11 -1.78 7.24 2.30
N MET A 12 -0.63 7.75 1.87
CA MET A 12 -0.05 7.43 0.56
C MET A 12 0.34 5.95 0.44
N MET A 13 0.88 5.34 1.50
CA MET A 13 1.15 3.89 1.52
C MET A 13 -0.11 3.07 1.30
N GLU A 14 -1.22 3.42 1.96
CA GLU A 14 -2.49 2.72 1.78
C GLU A 14 -3.11 2.97 0.40
N GLU A 15 -2.95 4.16 -0.17
CA GLU A 15 -3.37 4.46 -1.54
C GLU A 15 -2.62 3.59 -2.56
N ILE A 16 -1.29 3.53 -2.49
CA ILE A 16 -0.46 2.68 -3.35
C ILE A 16 -0.89 1.21 -3.23
N LYS A 17 -1.15 0.75 -2.01
CA LYS A 17 -1.62 -0.62 -1.74
C LYS A 17 -3.00 -0.88 -2.35
N ASP A 18 -3.91 0.08 -2.35
CA ASP A 18 -5.20 -0.05 -3.03
C ASP A 18 -5.05 -0.07 -4.56
N ILE A 19 -4.20 0.79 -5.12
CA ILE A 19 -3.92 0.81 -6.55
C ILE A 19 -3.31 -0.52 -7.01
N ARG A 20 -2.34 -1.07 -6.27
CA ARG A 20 -1.77 -2.40 -6.53
C ARG A 20 -2.85 -3.49 -6.50
N ARG A 21 -3.80 -3.42 -5.56
CA ARG A 21 -4.95 -4.34 -5.50
C ARG A 21 -5.85 -4.22 -6.73
N ARG A 22 -6.19 -3.00 -7.17
CA ARG A 22 -7.00 -2.75 -8.37
C ARG A 22 -6.30 -3.25 -9.64
N ARG A 23 -5.01 -2.95 -9.78
CA ARG A 23 -4.14 -3.44 -10.87
C ARG A 23 -4.16 -4.97 -10.95
N LYS A 24 -3.97 -5.66 -9.82
CA LYS A 24 -4.00 -7.14 -9.75
C LYS A 24 -5.35 -7.71 -10.19
N ARG A 25 -6.48 -7.08 -9.80
CA ARG A 25 -7.81 -7.50 -10.27
C ARG A 25 -7.95 -7.36 -11.79
N LEU A 26 -7.37 -6.30 -12.37
CA LEU A 26 -7.39 -6.10 -13.82
C LEU A 26 -6.53 -7.15 -14.54
N GLU A 27 -5.36 -7.50 -14.01
CA GLU A 27 -4.54 -8.59 -14.54
C GLU A 27 -5.29 -9.92 -14.54
N GLN A 28 -5.99 -10.24 -13.45
CA GLN A 28 -6.83 -11.44 -13.35
C GLN A 28 -7.96 -11.44 -14.39
N ARG A 29 -8.59 -10.29 -14.64
CA ARG A 29 -9.60 -10.17 -15.71
C ARG A 29 -9.01 -10.44 -17.09
N ILE A 30 -7.82 -9.91 -17.38
CA ILE A 30 -7.12 -10.17 -18.65
C ILE A 30 -6.82 -11.66 -18.80
N GLN A 31 -6.38 -12.33 -17.73
CA GLN A 31 -6.11 -13.78 -17.74
C GLN A 31 -7.38 -14.61 -17.96
N GLN A 32 -8.54 -14.13 -17.51
CA GLN A 32 -9.83 -14.80 -17.70
C GLN A 32 -10.40 -14.62 -19.11
N LEU A 33 -9.95 -13.63 -19.89
CA LEU A 33 -10.32 -13.49 -21.30
C LEU A 33 -9.78 -14.70 -22.07
N THR A 34 -10.61 -15.73 -22.17
CA THR A 34 -10.25 -17.03 -22.74
C THR A 34 -10.13 -16.92 -24.27
N VAL A 35 -9.36 -17.80 -24.91
CA VAL A 35 -9.39 -17.95 -26.37
C VAL A 35 -10.79 -18.41 -26.77
N VAL A 36 -11.51 -17.55 -27.49
CA VAL A 36 -12.81 -17.88 -28.06
C VAL A 36 -12.56 -18.62 -29.37
N SER A 37 -13.23 -19.75 -29.54
CA SER A 37 -13.19 -20.48 -30.80
C SER A 37 -14.57 -20.46 -31.45
N ASP A 38 -14.64 -19.97 -32.68
CA ASP A 38 -15.84 -20.03 -33.49
C ASP A 38 -15.60 -20.98 -34.69
N THR A 39 -16.66 -21.57 -35.21
CA THR A 39 -16.59 -22.45 -36.38
C THR A 39 -17.39 -21.84 -37.52
N VAL A 40 -16.69 -21.43 -38.56
CA VAL A 40 -17.29 -20.87 -39.77
C VAL A 40 -17.19 -21.86 -40.92
N LYS A 41 -18.10 -21.76 -41.90
CA LYS A 41 -17.94 -22.47 -43.18
C LYS A 41 -17.05 -21.64 -44.09
N GLY A 42 -16.01 -22.26 -44.65
CA GLY A 42 -15.10 -21.59 -45.57
C GLY A 42 -14.35 -22.57 -46.46
N THR A 43 -13.65 -22.02 -47.44
CA THR A 43 -12.79 -22.77 -48.35
C THR A 43 -11.43 -22.99 -47.71
N ARG A 44 -11.01 -24.24 -47.63
CA ARG A 44 -9.70 -24.63 -47.09
C ARG A 44 -8.61 -24.43 -48.15
N LYS A 45 -7.34 -24.54 -47.75
CA LYS A 45 -6.18 -24.32 -48.65
C LYS A 45 -6.15 -25.29 -49.84
N ASP A 46 -6.75 -26.47 -49.68
CA ASP A 46 -6.96 -27.51 -50.67
C ASP A 46 -8.21 -27.30 -51.56
N GLY A 47 -8.91 -26.18 -51.42
CA GLY A 47 -10.08 -25.84 -52.23
C GLY A 47 -11.39 -26.48 -51.78
N THR A 48 -11.38 -27.38 -50.80
CA THR A 48 -12.61 -27.98 -50.24
C THR A 48 -13.35 -27.00 -49.35
N ILE A 49 -14.68 -26.95 -49.48
CA ILE A 49 -15.54 -26.17 -48.59
C ILE A 49 -15.86 -27.03 -47.37
N GLY A 50 -15.55 -26.53 -46.18
CA GLY A 50 -15.81 -27.26 -44.95
C GLY A 50 -15.82 -26.36 -43.72
N CYS A 51 -16.09 -26.95 -42.57
CA CYS A 51 -15.99 -26.26 -41.29
C CYS A 51 -14.51 -25.92 -41.00
N ILE A 52 -14.26 -24.66 -40.63
CA ILE A 52 -12.96 -24.12 -40.21
C ILE A 52 -13.12 -23.57 -38.80
N LYS A 53 -12.26 -24.03 -37.89
CA LYS A 53 -12.20 -23.51 -36.51
C LYS A 53 -11.29 -22.30 -36.48
N ILE A 54 -11.83 -21.14 -36.13
CA ILE A 54 -11.09 -19.90 -35.92
C ILE A 54 -10.97 -19.69 -34.42
N THR A 55 -9.74 -19.55 -33.93
CA THR A 55 -9.44 -19.25 -32.52
C THR A 55 -8.89 -17.83 -32.42
N GLY A 56 -9.41 -17.02 -31.51
CA GLY A 56 -8.91 -15.67 -31.24
C GLY A 56 -9.27 -15.17 -29.85
N TYR A 57 -8.71 -14.03 -29.45
CA TYR A 57 -9.15 -13.31 -28.25
C TYR A 57 -10.26 -12.32 -28.63
N PRO A 58 -11.13 -11.91 -27.70
CA PRO A 58 -11.92 -10.69 -27.87
C PRO A 58 -10.95 -9.50 -27.91
N VAL A 59 -10.44 -9.23 -29.11
CA VAL A 59 -9.39 -8.27 -29.43
C VAL A 59 -9.66 -6.91 -28.75
N PRO A 60 -10.87 -6.30 -28.84
CA PRO A 60 -11.08 -4.96 -28.29
C PRO A 60 -10.93 -4.87 -26.77
N GLU A 61 -11.44 -5.87 -26.03
CA GLU A 61 -11.41 -5.86 -24.57
C GLU A 61 -10.00 -6.14 -24.03
N TYR A 62 -9.28 -7.06 -24.68
CA TYR A 62 -7.89 -7.35 -24.33
C TYR A 62 -7.00 -6.11 -24.46
N TYR A 63 -7.01 -5.42 -25.60
CA TYR A 63 -6.17 -4.24 -25.81
C TYR A 63 -6.57 -3.07 -24.91
N ARG A 64 -7.88 -2.89 -24.67
CA ARG A 64 -8.38 -1.87 -23.72
C ARG A 64 -7.85 -2.12 -22.31
N ASN A 65 -7.98 -3.34 -21.80
CA ASN A 65 -7.53 -3.68 -20.45
C ASN A 65 -6.00 -3.60 -20.32
N ARG A 66 -5.26 -3.96 -21.38
CA ARG A 66 -3.79 -3.80 -21.42
C ARG A 66 -3.37 -2.34 -21.37
N GLY A 67 -4.08 -1.44 -22.07
CA GLY A 67 -3.83 0.00 -21.99
C GLY A 67 -4.12 0.58 -20.59
N LEU A 68 -5.17 0.10 -19.92
CA LEU A 68 -5.45 0.47 -18.53
C LEU A 68 -4.36 -0.03 -17.56
N LEU A 69 -3.82 -1.23 -17.80
CA LEU A 69 -2.73 -1.78 -16.99
C LEU A 69 -1.47 -0.88 -17.08
N GLN A 70 -1.10 -0.46 -18.29
CA GLN A 70 0.02 0.47 -18.49
C GLN A 70 -0.19 1.81 -17.77
N ARG A 71 -1.43 2.32 -17.73
CA ARG A 71 -1.74 3.53 -16.95
C ARG A 71 -1.56 3.32 -15.45
N TYR A 72 -2.00 2.17 -14.93
CA TYR A 72 -1.75 1.80 -13.54
C TYR A 72 -0.26 1.68 -13.23
N ASP A 73 0.53 1.07 -14.12
CA ASP A 73 2.00 0.96 -13.97
C ASP A 73 2.65 2.34 -13.90
N ALA A 74 2.30 3.23 -14.82
CA ALA A 74 2.84 4.60 -14.84
C ALA A 74 2.43 5.40 -13.59
N GLN A 75 1.17 5.27 -13.14
CA GLN A 75 0.70 5.91 -11.92
C GLN A 75 1.45 5.38 -10.68
N LEU A 76 1.63 4.06 -10.57
CA LEU A 76 2.36 3.46 -9.47
C LEU A 76 3.82 3.92 -9.44
N ALA A 77 4.52 3.93 -10.58
CA ALA A 77 5.91 4.38 -10.64
C ALA A 77 6.08 5.82 -10.14
N ARG A 78 5.17 6.73 -10.53
CA ARG A 78 5.19 8.12 -10.05
C ARG A 78 4.98 8.19 -8.53
N MET A 79 3.95 7.51 -8.03
CA MET A 79 3.61 7.52 -6.62
C MET A 79 4.68 6.83 -5.76
N GLU A 80 5.33 5.77 -6.26
CA GLU A 80 6.43 5.12 -5.53
C GLU A 80 7.64 6.06 -5.39
N GLY A 81 7.92 6.90 -6.41
CA GLY A 81 8.92 7.96 -6.31
C GLY A 81 8.57 9.01 -5.26
N GLU A 82 7.36 9.56 -5.32
CA GLU A 82 6.84 10.51 -4.32
C GLU A 82 6.84 9.92 -2.89
N LEU A 83 6.52 8.62 -2.74
CA LEU A 83 6.53 7.92 -1.45
C LEU A 83 7.94 7.84 -0.85
N LEU A 84 8.97 7.63 -1.69
CA LEU A 84 10.36 7.59 -1.22
C LEU A 84 10.79 8.93 -0.63
N GLU A 85 10.43 10.03 -1.28
CA GLU A 85 10.71 11.38 -0.77
C GLU A 85 9.99 11.64 0.56
N LEU A 86 8.71 11.28 0.65
CA LEU A 86 7.94 11.39 1.90
C LEU A 86 8.49 10.48 3.00
N ALA A 87 9.00 9.29 2.67
CA ALA A 87 9.62 8.38 3.63
C ALA A 87 10.83 9.02 4.29
N ILE A 88 11.71 9.65 3.49
CA ILE A 88 12.89 10.36 4.00
C ILE A 88 12.45 11.49 4.93
N GLN A 89 11.48 12.32 4.51
CA GLN A 89 10.97 13.41 5.34
C GLN A 89 10.32 12.92 6.63
N ALA A 90 9.60 11.80 6.59
CA ALA A 90 8.99 11.18 7.77
C ALA A 90 10.06 10.64 8.74
N GLU A 91 11.11 10.00 8.22
CA GLU A 91 12.24 9.53 9.04
C GLU A 91 13.01 10.68 9.67
N GLU A 92 13.33 11.73 8.91
CA GLU A 92 13.98 12.95 9.40
C GLU A 92 13.14 13.64 10.47
N TYR A 93 11.82 13.73 10.25
CA TYR A 93 10.90 14.27 11.23
C TYR A 93 10.90 13.46 12.54
N ILE A 94 10.80 12.14 12.45
CA ILE A 94 10.86 11.25 13.63
C ILE A 94 12.20 11.43 14.34
N GLN A 95 13.31 11.52 13.59
CA GLN A 95 14.64 11.74 14.15
C GLN A 95 14.77 13.08 14.88
N GLY A 96 14.01 14.11 14.49
CA GLY A 96 13.95 15.40 15.18
C GLY A 96 13.20 15.39 16.53
N ILE A 97 12.43 14.35 16.86
CA ILE A 97 11.65 14.29 18.11
C ILE A 97 12.59 14.21 19.32
N GLU A 98 12.48 15.08 20.31
CA GLU A 98 13.40 15.06 21.46
C GLU A 98 13.33 13.75 22.26
N LYS A 99 12.12 13.28 22.54
CA LYS A 99 11.87 12.09 23.37
C LYS A 99 12.17 10.81 22.59
N SER A 100 13.27 10.13 22.95
CA SER A 100 13.71 8.87 22.33
C SER A 100 12.64 7.77 22.36
N GLU A 101 11.88 7.68 23.44
CA GLU A 101 10.78 6.72 23.57
C GLU A 101 9.68 6.93 22.53
N LEU A 102 9.31 8.19 22.24
CA LEU A 102 8.33 8.53 21.21
C LEU A 102 8.88 8.27 19.82
N ARG A 103 10.17 8.57 19.58
CA ARG A 103 10.87 8.28 18.32
C ARG A 103 10.75 6.80 17.94
N ILE A 104 11.03 5.92 18.89
CA ILE A 104 10.96 4.46 18.67
C ILE A 104 9.52 4.02 18.41
N MET A 105 8.58 4.51 19.23
CA MET A 105 7.16 4.19 19.08
C MET A 105 6.61 4.62 17.71
N PHE A 106 6.99 5.80 17.23
CA PHE A 106 6.57 6.32 15.93
C PHE A 106 7.27 5.64 14.77
N ARG A 107 8.54 5.26 14.91
CA ARG A 107 9.21 4.43 13.90
C ARG A 107 8.47 3.11 13.71
N PHE A 108 8.12 2.43 14.80
CA PHE A 108 7.34 1.18 14.72
C PHE A 108 5.96 1.38 14.07
N TYR A 109 5.29 2.50 14.34
CA TYR A 109 3.93 2.70 13.84
C TYR A 109 3.88 3.25 12.41
N TYR A 110 4.62 4.31 12.11
CA TYR A 110 4.57 5.03 10.85
C TYR A 110 5.49 4.41 9.79
N ILE A 111 6.72 4.03 10.16
CA ILE A 111 7.71 3.51 9.20
C ILE A 111 7.56 1.99 9.03
N ASP A 112 7.58 1.24 10.14
CA ASP A 112 7.48 -0.24 10.09
C ASP A 112 6.04 -0.73 9.82
N GLY A 113 5.05 0.17 9.82
CA GLY A 113 3.65 -0.14 9.51
C GLY A 113 2.95 -1.04 10.54
N LEU A 114 3.45 -1.12 11.78
CA LEU A 114 2.87 -1.98 12.81
C LEU A 114 1.54 -1.45 13.34
N THR A 115 0.69 -2.36 13.81
CA THR A 115 -0.50 -2.00 14.58
C THR A 115 -0.13 -1.54 15.99
N TRP A 116 -0.98 -0.74 16.64
CA TRP A 116 -0.74 -0.28 18.01
C TRP A 116 -0.56 -1.41 19.03
N VAL A 117 -1.19 -2.57 18.80
CA VAL A 117 -1.01 -3.78 19.62
C VAL A 117 0.43 -4.31 19.47
N GLN A 118 0.92 -4.43 18.24
CA GLN A 118 2.30 -4.86 17.95
C GLN A 118 3.33 -3.84 18.43
N VAL A 119 3.04 -2.54 18.29
CA VAL A 119 3.88 -1.46 18.83
C VAL A 119 4.00 -1.61 20.34
N ALA A 120 2.88 -1.77 21.06
CA ALA A 120 2.88 -1.92 22.50
C ALA A 120 3.69 -3.15 22.95
N ASP A 121 3.53 -4.29 22.27
CA ASP A 121 4.30 -5.51 22.55
C ASP A 121 5.81 -5.28 22.33
N ARG A 122 6.23 -4.72 21.19
CA ARG A 122 7.65 -4.40 20.93
C ARG A 122 8.21 -3.40 21.94
N MET A 123 7.44 -2.37 22.30
CA MET A 123 7.84 -1.40 23.30
C MET A 123 8.02 -2.03 24.68
N ASN A 124 7.13 -2.95 25.09
CA ASN A 124 7.27 -3.69 26.35
C ASN A 124 8.50 -4.59 26.37
N ARG A 125 8.84 -5.22 25.23
CA ARG A 125 10.07 -6.04 25.11
C ARG A 125 11.33 -5.18 25.22
N MET A 126 11.30 -3.98 24.65
CA MET A 126 12.45 -3.05 24.67
C MET A 126 12.62 -2.34 26.02
N PHE A 127 11.53 -2.08 26.73
CA PHE A 127 11.53 -1.42 28.04
C PHE A 127 10.87 -2.31 29.12
N PRO A 128 11.49 -3.45 29.48
CA PRO A 128 10.87 -4.43 30.36
C PRO A 128 10.63 -3.92 31.80
N ASN A 129 11.48 -2.99 32.26
CA ASN A 129 11.45 -2.48 33.64
C ASN A 129 10.51 -1.26 33.83
N ARG A 130 9.70 -0.94 32.82
CA ARG A 130 8.79 0.20 32.89
C ARG A 130 7.68 -0.06 33.92
N ARG A 131 7.47 0.89 34.84
CA ARG A 131 6.42 0.80 35.89
C ARG A 131 5.01 0.54 35.34
N ILE A 132 4.64 1.23 34.26
CA ILE A 132 3.35 1.06 33.58
C ILE A 132 3.62 0.48 32.20
N LYS A 133 3.12 -0.72 31.94
CA LYS A 133 3.25 -1.39 30.64
C LYS A 133 2.59 -0.57 29.52
N TYR A 134 3.13 -0.70 28.31
CA TYR A 134 2.48 -0.18 27.13
C TYR A 134 1.25 -1.03 26.79
N THR A 135 0.15 -0.35 26.50
CA THR A 135 -1.05 -0.92 25.90
C THR A 135 -1.31 -0.20 24.59
N ASP A 136 -2.07 -0.81 23.68
CA ASP A 136 -2.41 -0.19 22.41
C ASP A 136 -3.16 1.14 22.62
N GLU A 137 -4.04 1.23 23.62
CA GLU A 137 -4.74 2.46 24.00
C GLU A 137 -3.79 3.57 24.49
N ASN A 138 -2.82 3.23 25.35
CA ASN A 138 -1.85 4.21 25.86
C ASN A 138 -0.99 4.75 24.71
N CYS A 139 -0.53 3.87 23.82
CA CYS A 139 0.21 4.27 22.61
C CYS A 139 -0.63 5.18 21.69
N LYS A 140 -1.90 4.84 21.44
CA LYS A 140 -2.84 5.69 20.67
C LYS A 140 -3.01 7.07 21.31
N LYS A 141 -3.25 7.12 22.62
CA LYS A 141 -3.42 8.38 23.36
C LYS A 141 -2.16 9.25 23.31
N ARG A 142 -0.97 8.65 23.36
CA ARG A 142 0.30 9.38 23.19
C ARG A 142 0.46 9.95 21.79
N ASN A 143 0.08 9.19 20.77
CA ASN A 143 0.04 9.70 19.41
C ASN A 143 -0.91 10.90 19.31
N LEU A 144 -2.16 10.77 19.77
CA LEU A 144 -3.13 11.87 19.77
C LEU A 144 -2.59 13.12 20.48
N ARG A 145 -2.05 12.97 21.70
CA ARG A 145 -1.46 14.09 22.45
C ARG A 145 -0.31 14.77 21.72
N PHE A 146 0.52 14.01 21.00
CA PHE A 146 1.59 14.55 20.18
C PHE A 146 1.04 15.42 19.03
N PHE A 147 -0.07 14.99 18.41
CA PHE A 147 -0.72 15.77 17.36
C PHE A 147 -1.55 16.94 17.87
N GLU A 148 -2.12 16.88 19.06
CA GLU A 148 -3.01 17.92 19.58
C GLU A 148 -2.29 18.99 20.44
N ASN A 149 -0.96 18.91 20.59
CA ASN A 149 -0.18 19.77 21.51
C ASN A 149 -0.74 19.79 22.95
N VAL A 150 -1.39 18.71 23.37
CA VAL A 150 -1.96 18.60 24.72
C VAL A 150 -0.81 18.38 25.71
N PRO A 151 -0.75 19.10 26.85
CA PRO A 151 0.29 18.91 27.84
C PRO A 151 0.35 17.43 28.23
N GLN A 152 1.52 16.82 28.05
CA GLN A 152 1.73 15.44 28.46
C GLN A 152 1.60 15.37 29.97
N CYS A 153 0.78 14.43 30.48
CA CYS A 153 0.74 14.15 31.91
C CYS A 153 2.18 14.01 32.42
N PRO A 154 2.55 14.72 33.51
CA PRO A 154 3.92 14.69 34.00
C PRO A 154 4.33 13.24 34.25
N ALA A 155 5.49 12.87 33.74
CA ALA A 155 6.14 11.65 34.22
C ALA A 155 6.50 11.93 35.69
N GLU A 156 5.71 11.38 36.61
CA GLU A 156 6.00 11.45 38.04
C GLU A 156 7.39 10.87 38.27
N LYS A 157 8.22 11.68 38.94
CA LYS A 157 9.63 11.44 39.25
C LYS A 157 9.85 10.13 40.01
#